data_AF-A0A1E1WMW6-F1
#
_entry.id   AF-A0A1E1WMW6-F1
#
_cell.length_a   1.000
_cell.length_b   1.000
_cell.length_c   1.000
_cell.angle_alpha   90.00
_cell.angle_beta   90.00
_cell.angle_gamma   90.00
#
_symmetry.space_group_name_H-M   'P 1'
#
loop_
_entity.id
_entity.type
_entity.pdbx_description
1 polymer ?
#
loop_
_entity_poly.entity_id
_entity_poly.type
_entity_poly.pdbx_seq_one_letter_code
_entity_poly.pdbx_strand_id
1 'polypeptide(L)'
;NTLLVEENLELKDQLNSQNYVNPSALTEDKLKDREYFALKEKYTNVLDANNSLENRMVELENMNKSVTGSMMQMQENNEKLRLSNEKLERRLDEALVSLRHLHSLQENTELEYLRNILYEYLTGTGAHSVTLAKVLAAVVKFDDSQTHMVLQKEKERQGFLRQLGLL
;
A
#
# COMPACT_ATOMS: atom_id res chain seq x y z
N ASN A 1 -33.31 -112.33 -14.11
CA ASN A 1 -33.13 -111.10 -13.31
C ASN A 1 -32.43 -109.97 -14.09
N THR A 2 -32.48 -109.99 -15.42
CA THR A 2 -31.88 -108.96 -16.30
C THR A 2 -32.84 -107.80 -16.57
N LEU A 3 -34.15 -108.06 -16.73
CA LEU A 3 -35.16 -107.01 -16.88
C LEU A 3 -35.20 -106.01 -15.72
N LEU A 4 -35.09 -106.50 -14.48
CA LEU A 4 -35.06 -105.65 -13.28
C LEU A 4 -33.81 -104.76 -13.20
N VAL A 5 -32.70 -105.17 -13.83
CA VAL A 5 -31.47 -104.37 -13.87
C VAL A 5 -31.59 -103.27 -14.90
N GLU A 6 -32.22 -103.56 -16.03
CA GLU A 6 -32.46 -102.60 -17.11
C GLU A 6 -33.45 -101.51 -16.69
N GLU A 7 -34.54 -101.91 -16.02
CA GLU A 7 -35.52 -100.98 -15.43
C GLU A 7 -34.91 -100.08 -14.35
N ASN A 8 -34.05 -100.64 -13.48
CA ASN A 8 -33.33 -99.83 -12.48
C ASN A 8 -32.33 -98.85 -13.12
N LEU A 9 -31.75 -99.19 -14.27
CA LEU A 9 -30.81 -98.33 -14.97
C LEU A 9 -31.55 -97.16 -15.65
N GLU A 10 -32.69 -97.43 -16.28
CA GLU A 10 -33.56 -96.39 -16.84
C GLU A 10 -34.13 -95.47 -15.76
N LEU A 11 -34.55 -95.99 -14.61
CA LEU A 11 -35.02 -95.18 -13.49
C LEU A 11 -33.92 -94.27 -12.92
N LYS A 12 -32.67 -94.75 -12.93
CA LYS A 12 -31.50 -93.97 -12.47
C LYS A 12 -31.14 -92.86 -13.46
N ASP A 13 -31.25 -93.13 -14.76
CA ASP A 13 -31.07 -92.11 -15.80
C ASP A 13 -32.23 -91.09 -15.82
N GLN A 14 -33.46 -91.51 -15.52
CA GLN A 14 -34.61 -90.61 -15.33
C GLN A 14 -34.46 -89.73 -14.08
N LEU A 15 -33.97 -90.26 -12.96
CA LEU A 15 -33.68 -89.47 -11.75
C LEU A 15 -32.52 -88.49 -11.97
N ASN A 16 -31.48 -88.88 -12.71
CA ASN A 16 -30.36 -88.00 -13.03
C ASN A 16 -30.75 -86.88 -14.01
N SER A 17 -31.64 -87.16 -14.96
CA SER A 17 -32.18 -86.14 -15.88
C SER A 17 -33.25 -85.24 -15.24
N GLN A 18 -33.87 -85.67 -14.13
CA GLN A 18 -34.77 -84.86 -13.30
C GLN A 18 -34.07 -84.04 -12.20
N ASN A 19 -32.74 -84.07 -12.09
CA ASN A 19 -32.00 -83.07 -11.30
C ASN A 19 -32.08 -81.71 -12.01
N TYR A 20 -33.25 -81.07 -11.90
CA TYR A 20 -33.42 -79.66 -12.19
C TYR A 20 -32.54 -78.87 -11.21
N VAL A 21 -31.39 -78.42 -11.69
CA VAL A 21 -30.62 -77.37 -11.00
C VAL A 21 -31.56 -76.18 -10.85
N ASN A 22 -31.92 -75.86 -9.61
CA ASN A 22 -32.86 -74.80 -9.29
C ASN A 22 -32.33 -73.46 -9.85
N PRO A 23 -32.94 -72.88 -10.90
CA PRO A 23 -32.38 -71.71 -11.60
C PRO A 23 -32.25 -70.48 -10.70
N SER A 24 -33.06 -70.43 -9.64
CA SER A 24 -33.09 -69.39 -8.61
C SER A 24 -31.80 -69.29 -7.80
N ALA A 25 -31.14 -70.42 -7.52
CA ALA A 25 -29.88 -70.43 -6.76
C ALA A 25 -28.70 -69.89 -7.58
N LEU A 26 -28.69 -70.14 -8.89
CA LEU A 26 -27.69 -69.59 -9.82
C LEU A 26 -27.89 -68.10 -10.12
N THR A 27 -29.12 -67.59 -10.02
CA THR A 27 -29.43 -66.17 -10.20
C THR A 27 -29.15 -65.34 -8.96
N GLU A 28 -29.38 -65.87 -7.75
CA GLU A 28 -29.05 -65.18 -6.49
C GLU A 28 -27.55 -64.95 -6.31
N ASP A 29 -26.70 -65.91 -6.70
CA ASP A 29 -25.25 -65.81 -6.55
C ASP A 29 -24.67 -64.73 -7.49
N LYS A 30 -25.15 -64.69 -8.75
CA LYS A 30 -24.79 -63.64 -9.71
C LYS A 30 -25.28 -62.24 -9.32
N LEU A 31 -26.42 -62.15 -8.63
CA LEU A 31 -26.95 -60.88 -8.11
C LEU A 31 -26.10 -60.36 -6.95
N LYS A 32 -25.69 -61.24 -6.02
CA LYS A 32 -24.78 -60.90 -4.91
C LYS A 32 -23.41 -60.45 -5.40
N ASP A 33 -22.85 -61.12 -6.41
CA ASP A 33 -21.59 -60.69 -7.03
C ASP A 33 -21.71 -59.30 -7.65
N ARG A 34 -22.82 -59.00 -8.35
CA ARG A 34 -23.06 -57.69 -8.96
C ARG A 34 -23.22 -56.59 -7.91
N GLU A 35 -23.93 -56.85 -6.82
CA GLU A 35 -24.06 -55.92 -5.70
C GLU A 35 -22.73 -55.70 -4.99
N TYR A 36 -21.93 -56.76 -4.80
CA TYR A 36 -20.59 -56.68 -4.23
C TYR A 36 -19.66 -55.82 -5.10
N PHE A 37 -19.67 -56.02 -6.42
CA PHE A 37 -18.88 -55.20 -7.35
C PHE A 37 -19.31 -53.72 -7.32
N ALA A 38 -20.61 -53.44 -7.34
CA ALA A 38 -21.13 -52.07 -7.26
C ALA A 38 -20.81 -51.41 -5.91
N LEU A 39 -20.83 -52.16 -4.82
CA LEU A 39 -20.45 -51.68 -3.49
C LEU A 39 -18.94 -51.41 -3.40
N LYS A 40 -18.13 -52.29 -3.98
CA LYS A 40 -16.68 -52.13 -4.07
C LYS A 40 -16.30 -50.90 -4.89
N GLU A 41 -16.96 -50.67 -6.01
CA GLU A 41 -16.77 -49.48 -6.85
C GLU A 41 -17.16 -48.19 -6.11
N LYS A 42 -18.29 -48.19 -5.40
CA LYS A 42 -18.68 -47.06 -4.54
C LYS A 42 -17.66 -46.81 -3.44
N TYR A 43 -17.15 -47.86 -2.80
CA TYR A 43 -16.14 -47.74 -1.76
C TYR A 43 -14.84 -47.14 -2.30
N THR A 44 -14.36 -47.59 -3.47
CA THR A 44 -13.18 -47.01 -4.11
C THR A 44 -13.39 -45.55 -4.48
N ASN A 45 -14.54 -45.19 -5.04
CA ASN A 45 -14.85 -43.81 -5.40
C ASN A 45 -14.88 -42.89 -4.16
N VAL A 46 -15.44 -43.37 -3.05
CA VAL A 46 -15.45 -42.63 -1.77
C VAL A 46 -14.04 -42.50 -1.21
N LEU A 47 -13.22 -43.56 -1.29
CA LEU A 47 -11.84 -43.53 -0.83
C LEU A 47 -11.00 -42.52 -1.62
N ASP A 48 -11.15 -42.51 -2.95
CA ASP A 48 -10.46 -41.57 -3.84
C ASP A 48 -10.90 -40.13 -3.60
N ALA A 49 -12.21 -39.91 -3.42
CA ALA A 49 -12.75 -38.61 -3.05
C ALA A 49 -12.21 -38.15 -1.69
N ASN A 50 -12.12 -39.05 -0.72
CA ASN A 50 -11.59 -38.74 0.61
C ASN A 50 -10.11 -38.35 0.55
N ASN A 51 -9.29 -39.11 -0.18
CA ASN A 51 -7.87 -38.79 -0.40
C ASN A 51 -7.70 -37.43 -1.10
N SER A 52 -8.55 -37.12 -2.09
CA SER A 52 -8.53 -35.84 -2.78
C SER A 52 -8.90 -34.68 -1.85
N LEU A 53 -9.92 -34.86 -1.00
CA LEU A 53 -10.31 -33.87 0.00
C LEU A 53 -9.21 -33.63 1.04
N GLU A 54 -8.53 -34.69 1.48
CA GLU A 54 -7.44 -34.62 2.45
C GLU A 54 -6.24 -33.84 1.89
N ASN A 55 -5.86 -34.10 0.63
CA ASN A 55 -4.83 -33.32 -0.05
C ASN A 55 -5.22 -31.83 -0.17
N ARG A 56 -6.47 -31.56 -0.57
CA ARG A 56 -6.96 -30.19 -0.72
C ARG A 56 -7.05 -29.45 0.63
N MET A 57 -7.34 -30.16 1.71
CA MET A 57 -7.30 -29.61 3.06
C MET A 57 -5.88 -29.17 3.44
N VAL A 58 -4.87 -30.00 3.17
CA VAL A 58 -3.46 -29.66 3.43
C VAL A 58 -3.02 -28.44 2.61
N GLU A 59 -3.40 -28.35 1.34
CA GLU A 59 -3.13 -27.18 0.50
C GLU A 59 -3.75 -25.89 1.07
N LEU A 60 -5.01 -25.97 1.50
CA LEU A 60 -5.70 -24.83 2.12
C LEU A 60 -5.05 -24.40 3.43
N GLU A 61 -4.61 -25.34 4.28
CA GLU A 61 -3.88 -25.02 5.51
C GLU A 61 -2.57 -24.30 5.23
N ASN A 62 -1.81 -24.76 4.24
CA ASN A 62 -0.55 -24.13 3.84
C ASN A 62 -0.78 -22.73 3.26
N MET A 63 -1.81 -22.56 2.43
CA MET A 63 -2.20 -21.27 1.90
C MET A 63 -2.62 -20.31 3.02
N ASN A 64 -3.43 -20.79 3.97
CA ASN A 64 -3.90 -19.98 5.09
C ASN A 64 -2.74 -19.51 5.98
N LYS A 65 -1.74 -20.37 6.24
CA LYS A 65 -0.50 -19.99 6.94
C LYS A 65 0.26 -18.89 6.21
N SER A 66 0.42 -19.04 4.89
CA SER A 66 1.12 -18.05 4.05
C SER A 66 0.40 -16.70 4.00
N VAL A 67 -0.93 -16.71 3.81
CA VAL A 67 -1.76 -15.51 3.81
C VAL A 67 -1.71 -14.81 5.17
N THR A 68 -1.81 -15.56 6.26
CA THR A 68 -1.72 -14.99 7.62
C THR A 68 -0.36 -14.34 7.86
N GLY A 69 0.73 -14.98 7.45
CA GLY A 69 2.07 -14.40 7.55
C GLY A 69 2.22 -13.12 6.73
N SER A 70 1.70 -13.13 5.50
CA SER A 70 1.73 -11.96 4.60
C SER A 70 0.90 -10.80 5.15
N MET A 71 -0.28 -11.10 5.71
CA MET A 71 -1.15 -10.13 6.39
C MET A 71 -0.43 -9.47 7.57
N MET A 72 0.25 -10.26 8.42
CA MET A 72 1.00 -9.74 9.57
C MET A 72 2.14 -8.81 9.12
N GLN A 73 2.93 -9.21 8.11
CA GLN A 73 4.00 -8.37 7.58
C GLN A 73 3.46 -7.06 6.98
N MET A 74 2.34 -7.12 6.27
CA MET A 74 1.70 -5.93 5.70
C MET A 74 1.17 -4.99 6.79
N GLN A 75 0.62 -5.53 7.88
CA GLN A 75 0.19 -4.75 9.05
C GLN A 75 1.38 -4.05 9.72
N GLU A 76 2.49 -4.78 9.94
CA GLU A 76 3.70 -4.21 10.53
C GLU A 76 4.29 -3.09 9.66
N ASN A 77 4.34 -3.29 8.35
CA ASN A 77 4.83 -2.27 7.42
C ASN A 77 3.93 -1.03 7.40
N ASN A 78 2.60 -1.20 7.43
CA ASN A 78 1.67 -0.09 7.53
C ASN A 78 1.86 0.71 8.83
N GLU A 79 2.06 0.04 9.95
CA GLU A 79 2.28 0.71 11.23
C GLU A 79 3.60 1.52 11.22
N LYS A 80 4.68 0.95 10.66
CA LYS A 80 5.95 1.67 10.47
C LYS A 80 5.78 2.90 9.58
N LEU A 81 5.05 2.79 8.48
CA LEU A 81 4.76 3.91 7.58
C LEU A 81 3.93 4.98 8.30
N ARG A 82 2.92 4.59 9.08
CA ARG A 82 2.10 5.52 9.85
C ARG A 82 2.95 6.33 10.86
N LEU A 83 3.79 5.65 11.63
CA LEU A 83 4.69 6.29 12.59
C LEU A 83 5.72 7.20 11.90
N SER A 84 6.22 6.81 10.74
CA SER A 84 7.12 7.64 9.94
C SER A 84 6.44 8.91 9.45
N ASN A 85 5.20 8.80 8.96
CA ASN A 85 4.42 9.97 8.54
C ASN A 85 4.15 10.91 9.71
N GLU A 86 3.72 10.41 10.86
CA GLU A 86 3.48 11.23 12.06
C GLU A 86 4.76 11.97 12.50
N LYS A 87 5.93 11.33 12.38
CA LYS A 87 7.22 11.96 12.67
C LYS A 87 7.58 13.05 11.65
N LEU A 88 7.27 12.85 10.37
CA LEU A 88 7.50 13.84 9.32
C LEU A 88 6.57 15.05 9.47
N GLU A 89 5.30 14.83 9.83
CA GLU A 89 4.33 15.89 10.13
C GLU A 89 4.83 16.77 11.27
N ARG A 90 5.26 16.18 12.41
CA ARG A 90 5.83 16.96 13.52
C ARG A 90 7.05 17.79 13.12
N ARG A 91 7.94 17.23 12.30
CA ARG A 91 9.12 17.95 11.80
C ARG A 91 8.75 19.10 10.87
N LEU A 92 7.70 18.91 10.07
CA LEU A 92 7.18 19.97 9.21
C LEU A 92 6.62 21.12 10.06
N ASP A 93 5.84 20.80 11.09
CA ASP A 93 5.31 21.81 12.02
C ASP A 93 6.43 22.59 12.72
N GLU A 94 7.45 21.90 13.24
CA GLU A 94 8.63 22.52 13.85
C GLU A 94 9.38 23.44 12.87
N ALA A 95 9.55 23.01 11.62
CA ALA A 95 10.21 23.81 10.58
C ALA A 95 9.40 25.06 10.22
N LEU A 96 8.08 24.95 10.11
CA LEU A 96 7.19 26.08 9.83
C LEU A 96 7.20 27.11 10.97
N VAL A 97 7.17 26.66 12.22
CA VAL A 97 7.30 27.54 13.39
C VAL A 97 8.65 28.26 13.37
N SER A 98 9.74 27.52 13.12
CA SER A 98 11.10 28.09 13.04
C SER A 98 11.23 29.14 11.94
N LEU A 99 10.65 28.87 10.76
CA LEU A 99 10.65 29.81 9.63
C LEU A 99 9.90 31.11 9.97
N ARG A 100 8.76 31.00 10.67
CA ARG A 100 8.01 32.16 11.14
C ARG A 100 8.81 33.02 12.11
N HIS A 101 9.51 32.39 13.07
CA HIS A 101 10.38 33.11 13.99
C HIS A 101 11.53 33.81 13.27
N LEU A 102 12.16 33.12 12.31
CA LEU A 102 13.22 33.71 11.49
C LEU A 102 12.73 34.91 10.69
N HIS A 103 11.56 34.81 10.06
CA HIS A 103 10.99 35.92 9.30
C HIS A 103 10.68 37.12 10.20
N SER A 104 10.11 36.89 11.38
CA SER A 104 9.86 37.95 12.36
C SER A 104 11.16 38.62 12.83
N LEU A 105 12.22 37.85 13.09
CA LEU A 105 13.53 38.40 13.42
C LEU A 105 14.10 39.25 12.27
N GLN A 106 14.02 38.74 11.05
CA GLN A 106 14.46 39.45 9.85
C GLN A 106 13.72 40.78 9.67
N GLU A 107 12.39 40.77 9.73
CA GLU A 107 11.56 42.00 9.65
C GLU A 107 11.94 43.02 10.72
N ASN A 108 12.17 42.58 11.96
CA ASN A 108 12.60 43.48 13.04
C ASN A 108 13.97 44.10 12.75
N THR A 109 14.94 43.31 12.27
CA THR A 109 16.28 43.83 11.94
C THR A 109 16.28 44.75 10.73
N GLU A 110 15.48 44.45 9.71
CA GLU A 110 15.32 45.30 8.52
C GLU A 110 14.65 46.63 8.88
N LEU A 111 13.61 46.60 9.74
CA LEU A 111 12.95 47.81 10.24
C LEU A 111 13.87 48.69 11.08
N GLU A 112 14.68 48.09 11.95
CA GLU A 112 15.66 48.82 12.76
C GLU A 112 16.73 49.46 11.86
N TYR A 113 17.27 48.69 10.90
CA TYR A 113 18.23 49.22 9.93
C TYR A 113 17.63 50.37 9.11
N LEU A 114 16.41 50.20 8.59
CA LEU A 114 15.70 51.22 7.84
C LEU A 114 15.52 52.49 8.67
N ARG A 115 15.11 52.36 9.94
CA ARG A 115 14.95 53.51 10.85
C ARG A 115 16.26 54.27 11.02
N ASN A 116 17.38 53.57 11.20
CA ASN A 116 18.69 54.19 11.39
C ASN A 116 19.17 54.93 10.14
N ILE A 117 19.06 54.29 8.97
CA ILE A 117 19.43 54.91 7.69
C ILE A 117 18.53 56.09 7.35
N LEU A 118 17.22 56.00 7.63
CA LEU A 118 16.28 57.09 7.40
C LEU A 118 16.58 58.28 8.32
N TYR A 119 16.89 58.03 9.59
CA TYR A 119 17.28 59.08 10.52
C TYR A 119 18.54 59.82 10.05
N GLU A 120 19.59 59.07 9.67
CA GLU A 120 20.82 59.64 9.13
C GLU A 120 20.59 60.41 7.82
N TYR A 121 19.70 59.90 6.96
CA TYR A 121 19.35 60.58 5.70
C TYR A 121 18.63 61.91 5.93
N LEU A 122 17.73 61.98 6.91
CA LEU A 122 16.91 63.18 7.19
C LEU A 122 17.62 64.20 8.07
N THR A 123 18.49 63.76 8.98
CA THR A 123 19.09 64.63 10.01
C THR A 123 20.60 64.77 9.91
N GLY A 124 21.26 63.93 9.10
CA GLY A 124 22.71 63.94 8.94
C GLY A 124 23.24 65.15 8.16
N THR A 125 24.57 65.24 8.07
CA THR A 125 25.30 66.35 7.46
C THR A 125 25.18 66.43 5.93
N GLY A 126 24.37 65.59 5.30
CA GLY A 126 24.12 65.56 3.85
C GLY A 126 25.27 65.04 2.99
N ALA A 127 26.47 64.81 3.56
CA ALA A 127 27.66 64.42 2.80
C ALA A 127 27.53 63.05 2.11
N HIS A 128 26.74 62.14 2.69
CA HIS A 128 26.50 60.79 2.17
C HIS A 128 25.06 60.56 1.70
N SER A 129 24.29 61.62 1.48
CA SER A 129 22.86 61.53 1.21
C SER A 129 22.50 60.71 -0.04
N VAL A 130 23.30 60.81 -1.11
CA VAL A 130 23.13 59.99 -2.33
C VAL A 130 23.34 58.50 -2.05
N THR A 131 24.32 58.14 -1.20
CA THR A 131 24.57 56.75 -0.83
C THR A 131 23.44 56.21 0.04
N LEU A 132 22.98 57.01 1.01
CA LEU A 132 21.85 56.67 1.87
C LEU A 132 20.56 56.50 1.05
N ALA A 133 20.31 57.36 0.06
CA ALA A 133 19.18 57.22 -0.86
C ALA A 133 19.22 55.92 -1.68
N LYS A 134 20.41 55.48 -2.12
CA LYS A 134 20.57 54.16 -2.77
C LYS A 134 20.25 53.01 -1.83
N VAL A 135 20.75 53.08 -0.60
CA VAL A 135 20.50 52.07 0.42
C VAL A 135 19.01 52.03 0.76
N LEU A 136 18.35 53.17 0.94
CA LEU A 136 16.90 53.26 1.18
C LEU A 136 16.09 52.66 0.03
N ALA A 137 16.44 52.99 -1.22
CA ALA A 137 15.77 52.42 -2.40
C ALA A 137 15.93 50.88 -2.46
N ALA A 138 17.10 50.35 -2.08
CA ALA A 138 17.35 48.91 -2.03
C ALA A 138 16.57 48.22 -0.89
N VAL A 139 16.52 48.82 0.30
CA VAL A 139 15.81 48.27 1.47
C VAL A 139 14.29 48.23 1.23
N VAL A 140 13.73 49.29 0.63
CA VAL A 140 12.29 49.39 0.32
C VAL A 140 11.93 48.71 -1.01
N LYS A 141 12.92 48.19 -1.75
CA LYS A 141 12.75 47.46 -3.02
C LYS A 141 12.07 48.29 -4.10
N PHE A 142 12.53 49.52 -4.31
CA PHE A 142 12.08 50.35 -5.43
C PHE A 142 12.44 49.70 -6.77
N ASP A 143 11.58 49.88 -7.76
CA ASP A 143 11.92 49.50 -9.13
C ASP A 143 13.03 50.40 -9.70
N ASP A 144 13.63 50.00 -10.84
CA ASP A 144 14.74 50.72 -11.43
C ASP A 144 14.38 52.17 -11.83
N SER A 145 13.12 52.39 -12.23
CA SER A 145 12.59 53.70 -12.62
C SER A 145 12.48 54.64 -11.41
N GLN A 146 11.85 54.17 -10.34
CA GLN A 146 11.72 54.85 -9.05
C GLN A 146 13.09 55.17 -8.47
N THR A 147 14.01 54.20 -8.49
CA THR A 147 15.38 54.38 -8.02
C THR A 147 16.10 55.46 -8.81
N HIS A 148 15.99 55.46 -10.14
CA HIS A 148 16.60 56.49 -10.98
C HIS A 148 16.06 57.89 -10.67
N MET A 149 14.75 58.03 -10.54
CA MET A 149 14.11 59.31 -10.21
C MET A 149 14.56 59.86 -8.86
N VAL A 150 14.62 59.01 -7.83
CA VAL A 150 15.06 59.42 -6.49
C VAL A 150 16.53 59.85 -6.50
N LEU A 151 17.40 59.08 -7.16
CA LEU A 151 18.82 59.42 -7.24
C LEU A 151 19.08 60.69 -8.04
N GLN A 152 18.27 60.96 -9.07
CA GLN A 152 18.39 62.18 -9.84
C GLN A 152 17.99 63.41 -9.01
N LYS A 153 16.84 63.37 -8.33
CA LYS A 153 16.42 64.45 -7.44
C LYS A 153 17.39 64.69 -6.30
N GLU A 154 18.00 63.62 -5.77
CA GLU A 154 18.96 63.74 -4.68
C GLU A 154 20.27 64.38 -5.12
N LYS A 155 20.75 64.08 -6.34
CA LYS A 155 21.90 64.77 -6.94
C LYS A 155 21.63 66.25 -7.20
N GLU A 156 20.43 66.58 -7.70
CA GLU A 156 20.01 67.97 -7.92
C GLU A 156 19.96 68.74 -6.60
N ARG A 157 19.37 68.14 -5.55
CA ARG A 157 19.32 68.70 -4.19
C ARG A 157 20.72 68.94 -3.62
N GLN A 158 21.63 67.96 -3.75
CA GLN A 158 23.01 68.10 -3.28
C GLN A 158 23.75 69.22 -4.01
N GLY A 159 23.57 69.33 -5.33
CA GLY A 159 24.13 70.42 -6.15
C GLY A 159 23.66 71.79 -5.68
N PHE A 160 22.36 71.93 -5.40
CA PHE A 160 21.78 73.16 -4.87
C PHE A 160 22.33 73.53 -3.48
N LEU A 161 22.44 72.57 -2.57
CA LEU A 161 22.97 72.82 -1.22
C LEU A 161 24.46 73.20 -1.24
N ARG A 162 25.25 72.61 -2.14
CA ARG A 162 26.65 73.03 -2.38
C ARG A 162 26.73 74.46 -2.89
N GLN A 163 25.84 74.86 -3.80
CA GLN A 163 25.78 76.23 -4.30
C GLN A 163 25.45 77.24 -3.19
N LEU A 164 24.68 76.82 -2.18
CA LEU A 164 24.35 77.61 -0.99
C LEU A 164 25.43 77.57 0.11
N GLY A 165 26.52 76.82 -0.06
CA GLY A 165 27.58 76.67 0.95
C GLY A 165 27.17 75.90 2.20
N LEU A 166 26.06 75.15 2.14
CA LEU A 166 25.53 74.34 3.23
C LEU A 166 26.09 72.90 3.25
N LEU A 167 26.96 72.57 2.29
CA LEU A 167 27.57 71.26 2.01
C LEU A 167 28.94 71.42 1.34
#